data_AF-A0A2M8N4S2-F1
#
_entry.id   AF-A0A2M8N4S2-F1
#
_cell.length_a   1.000
_cell.length_b   1.000
_cell.length_c   1.000
_cell.angle_alpha   90.00
_cell.angle_beta   90.00
_cell.angle_gamma   90.00
#
_symmetry.space_group_name_H-M   'P 1'
#
loop_
_entity.id
_entity.type
_entity.pdbx_description
1 polymer ?
#
loop_
_entity_poly.entity_id
_entity_poly.type
_entity_poly.pdbx_seq_one_letter_code
_entity_poly.pdbx_strand_id
1 'polypeptide(L)'
;SKTWGDGNDRGEYGRYGNPTVAAVEAKIAALDGAEDAVLYASGMNAVTSLLLTILPTGSHIVMTSDCYRRTRQFCQTFLARFGIETTVVLNGDYEALESAIIPRKTRFIISESPT
;
A
#
# COMPACT_ATOMS: atom_id res chain seq x y z
N SER A 1 6.74 19.44 -21.02
CA SER A 1 5.80 18.44 -21.55
C SER A 1 4.73 18.23 -20.49
N LYS A 2 3.53 18.79 -20.68
CA LYS A 2 2.42 18.64 -19.71
C LYS A 2 1.91 17.21 -19.89
N THR A 3 2.35 16.29 -19.04
CA THR A 3 2.03 14.86 -19.16
C THR A 3 0.65 14.49 -18.60
N TRP A 4 -0.11 15.47 -18.13
CA TRP A 4 -1.42 15.30 -17.48
C TRP A 4 -2.42 16.34 -17.98
N GLY A 5 -3.67 15.92 -18.19
CA GLY A 5 -4.79 16.82 -18.49
C GLY A 5 -5.25 17.60 -17.27
N ASP A 6 -6.27 18.43 -17.46
CA ASP A 6 -6.49 19.66 -16.68
C ASP A 6 -7.19 19.42 -15.32
N GLY A 7 -7.06 18.21 -14.78
CA GLY A 7 -7.71 17.78 -13.55
C GLY A 7 -9.18 17.38 -13.72
N ASN A 8 -9.77 17.58 -14.91
CA ASN A 8 -11.15 17.22 -15.23
C ASN A 8 -11.29 15.84 -15.93
N ASP A 9 -10.17 15.13 -16.15
CA ASP A 9 -10.11 13.89 -16.94
C ASP A 9 -10.79 12.67 -16.27
N ARG A 10 -11.19 12.79 -14.99
CA ARG A 10 -11.80 11.68 -14.21
C ARG A 10 -13.20 11.27 -14.70
N GLY A 11 -13.66 11.81 -15.82
CA GLY A 11 -14.85 11.34 -16.53
C GLY A 11 -14.61 10.94 -17.99
N GLU A 12 -13.41 11.14 -18.53
CA GLU A 12 -13.14 10.92 -19.96
C GLU A 12 -12.95 9.45 -20.31
N TYR A 13 -12.34 8.69 -19.40
CA TYR A 13 -12.06 7.28 -19.60
C TYR A 13 -12.27 6.50 -18.31
N GLY A 14 -13.01 5.39 -18.39
CA GLY A 14 -13.43 4.61 -17.23
C GLY A 14 -12.30 4.09 -16.33
N ARG A 15 -11.05 4.10 -16.81
CA ARG A 15 -9.86 3.80 -15.98
C ARG A 15 -9.51 4.92 -15.01
N TYR A 16 -9.74 6.19 -15.37
CA TYR A 16 -9.37 7.38 -14.58
C TYR A 16 -10.51 7.88 -13.72
N GLY A 17 -11.75 7.60 -14.11
CA GLY A 17 -12.87 7.69 -13.22
C GLY A 17 -14.20 7.27 -13.84
N ASN A 18 -15.10 6.89 -12.95
CA ASN A 18 -16.42 6.36 -13.25
C ASN A 18 -17.35 6.83 -12.13
N PRO A 19 -18.51 7.44 -12.42
CA PRO A 19 -19.42 7.97 -11.39
C PRO A 19 -19.87 6.91 -10.36
N THR A 20 -20.05 5.66 -10.78
CA THR A 20 -20.40 4.55 -9.89
C THR A 20 -19.25 4.19 -8.95
N VAL A 21 -18.01 4.25 -9.45
CA VAL A 21 -16.81 4.01 -8.62
C VAL A 21 -16.63 5.15 -7.62
N ALA A 22 -16.74 6.40 -8.06
CA ALA A 22 -16.63 7.58 -7.20
C ALA A 22 -17.66 7.57 -6.06
N ALA A 23 -18.89 7.08 -6.32
CA ALA A 23 -19.90 6.93 -5.29
C ALA A 23 -19.53 5.91 -4.21
N VAL A 24 -18.79 4.84 -4.56
CA VAL A 24 -18.29 3.84 -3.61
C VAL A 24 -17.10 4.39 -2.84
N GLU A 25 -16.15 5.02 -3.53
CA GLU A 25 -14.97 5.68 -2.93
C GLU A 25 -15.40 6.69 -1.85
N ALA A 26 -16.32 7.60 -2.17
CA ALA A 26 -16.84 8.58 -1.22
C ALA A 26 -17.52 7.94 0.01
N LYS A 27 -18.20 6.80 -0.17
CA LYS A 27 -18.82 6.07 0.94
C LYS A 27 -17.79 5.41 1.85
N ILE A 28 -16.76 4.79 1.28
CA ILE A 28 -15.67 4.17 2.05
C ILE A 28 -14.92 5.24 2.84
N ALA A 29 -14.55 6.35 2.20
CA ALA A 29 -13.87 7.46 2.85
C ALA A 29 -14.69 7.99 4.05
N ALA A 30 -16.00 8.17 3.88
CA ALA A 30 -16.88 8.61 4.96
C ALA A 30 -17.00 7.60 6.11
N LEU A 31 -16.98 6.28 5.83
CA LEU A 31 -17.03 5.23 6.86
C LEU A 31 -15.75 5.19 7.69
N ASP A 32 -14.60 5.33 7.04
CA ASP A 32 -13.29 5.26 7.69
C ASP A 32 -12.83 6.62 8.25
N GLY A 33 -13.62 7.69 8.05
CA GLY A 33 -13.26 9.06 8.42
C GLY A 33 -12.03 9.61 7.67
N ALA A 34 -11.76 9.07 6.48
CA ALA A 34 -10.63 9.45 5.64
C ALA A 34 -10.99 10.65 4.73
N GLU A 35 -9.97 11.37 4.28
CA GLU A 35 -10.12 12.49 3.32
C GLU A 35 -10.58 12.00 1.94
N ASP A 36 -10.08 10.85 1.49
CA ASP A 36 -10.36 10.25 0.19
C ASP A 36 -10.17 8.73 0.24
N ALA A 37 -10.70 8.03 -0.77
CA ALA A 37 -10.48 6.60 -0.97
C ALA A 37 -10.32 6.27 -2.45
N VAL A 38 -9.57 5.20 -2.75
CA VAL A 38 -9.39 4.70 -4.11
C VAL A 38 -9.83 3.26 -4.19
N LEU A 39 -10.77 2.96 -5.09
CA LEU A 39 -11.30 1.62 -5.29
C LEU A 39 -10.44 0.85 -6.28
N TYR A 40 -10.05 -0.36 -5.90
CA TYR A 40 -9.28 -1.28 -6.74
C TYR A 40 -10.07 -2.55 -7.06
N ALA A 41 -9.69 -3.23 -8.14
CA ALA A 41 -10.32 -4.48 -8.57
C ALA A 41 -10.14 -5.66 -7.58
N SER A 42 -9.18 -5.57 -6.65
CA SER A 42 -8.98 -6.54 -5.57
C SER A 42 -8.14 -5.94 -4.44
N GLY A 43 -8.19 -6.55 -3.25
CA GLY A 43 -7.34 -6.15 -2.12
C GLY A 43 -5.85 -6.28 -2.42
N MET A 44 -5.43 -7.33 -3.15
CA MET A 44 -4.03 -7.44 -3.59
C MET A 44 -3.62 -6.27 -4.49
N ASN A 45 -4.50 -5.83 -5.41
CA ASN A 45 -4.19 -4.69 -6.26
C ASN A 45 -4.06 -3.40 -5.44
N ALA A 46 -4.93 -3.18 -4.46
CA ALA A 46 -4.82 -2.05 -3.53
C ALA A 46 -3.48 -2.03 -2.79
N VAL A 47 -3.11 -3.15 -2.16
CA VAL A 47 -1.86 -3.26 -1.38
C VAL A 47 -0.63 -3.13 -2.28
N THR A 48 -0.57 -3.83 -3.41
CA THR A 48 0.60 -3.74 -4.30
C THR A 48 0.75 -2.35 -4.90
N SER A 49 -0.35 -1.68 -5.26
CA SER A 49 -0.31 -0.33 -5.81
C SER A 49 0.16 0.67 -4.75
N LEU A 50 -0.33 0.56 -3.52
CA LEU A 50 0.14 1.36 -2.39
C LEU A 50 1.65 1.18 -2.18
N LEU A 51 2.10 -0.06 -2.03
CA LEU A 51 3.51 -0.36 -1.76
C LEU A 51 4.43 0.14 -2.88
N LEU A 52 4.07 -0.06 -4.14
CA LEU A 52 4.84 0.45 -5.29
C LEU A 52 4.84 1.97 -5.39
N THR A 53 3.81 2.63 -4.87
CA THR A 53 3.72 4.10 -4.87
C THR A 53 4.64 4.73 -3.82
N ILE A 54 4.72 4.13 -2.63
CA ILE A 54 5.40 4.76 -1.47
C ILE A 54 6.83 4.26 -1.24
N LEU A 55 7.20 3.10 -1.81
CA LEU A 55 8.50 2.47 -1.61
C LEU A 55 9.44 2.76 -2.78
N PRO A 56 10.41 3.69 -2.64
CA PRO A 56 11.46 3.86 -3.64
C PRO A 56 12.48 2.71 -3.56
N THR A 57 13.25 2.51 -4.63
CA THR A 57 14.44 1.63 -4.61
C THR A 57 15.39 2.01 -3.48
N GLY A 58 15.97 0.99 -2.81
CA GLY A 58 16.86 1.14 -1.66
C GLY A 58 16.14 1.33 -0.32
N SER A 59 14.79 1.38 -0.33
CA SER A 59 14.00 1.46 0.90
C SER A 59 13.82 0.11 1.59
N HIS A 60 13.19 0.16 2.76
CA HIS A 60 12.92 -1.00 3.60
C HIS A 60 11.47 -0.98 4.13
N ILE A 61 10.86 -2.15 4.24
CA ILE A 61 9.54 -2.37 4.84
C ILE A 61 9.63 -3.40 5.97
N VAL A 62 8.89 -3.18 7.06
CA VAL A 62 8.71 -4.16 8.14
C VAL A 62 7.31 -4.76 8.06
N MET A 63 7.19 -6.08 8.21
CA MET A 63 5.92 -6.79 8.21
C MET A 63 5.78 -7.65 9.47
N THR A 64 4.57 -7.79 10.01
CA THR A 64 4.30 -8.84 11.01
C THR A 64 4.15 -10.21 10.35
N SER A 65 4.48 -11.28 11.06
CA SER A 65 4.44 -12.67 10.59
C SER A 65 3.07 -13.11 10.10
N ASP A 66 2.03 -12.50 10.65
CA ASP A 66 0.64 -12.90 10.48
C ASP A 66 -0.02 -12.21 9.29
N CYS A 67 0.69 -11.28 8.63
CA CYS A 67 0.23 -10.66 7.40
C CYS A 67 -0.08 -11.72 6.34
N TYR A 68 -1.09 -11.42 5.52
CA TYR A 68 -1.53 -12.31 4.46
C TYR A 68 -0.36 -12.85 3.63
N ARG A 69 -0.32 -14.18 3.49
CA ARG A 69 0.82 -14.90 2.88
C ARG A 69 1.21 -14.36 1.49
N ARG A 70 0.23 -13.94 0.67
CA ARG A 70 0.53 -13.41 -0.68
C ARG A 70 1.14 -12.01 -0.62
N THR A 71 0.74 -11.19 0.34
CA THR A 71 1.38 -9.89 0.59
C THR A 71 2.83 -10.08 1.00
N ARG A 72 3.10 -11.01 1.93
CA ARG A 72 4.46 -11.35 2.34
C ARG A 72 5.30 -11.87 1.17
N GLN A 73 4.73 -12.76 0.36
CA GLN A 73 5.40 -13.27 -0.84
C GLN A 73 5.72 -12.14 -1.82
N PHE A 74 4.80 -11.20 -2.04
CA PHE A 74 5.03 -10.04 -2.90
C PHE A 74 6.22 -9.20 -2.42
N CYS A 75 6.29 -8.88 -1.12
CA CYS A 75 7.39 -8.11 -0.56
C CYS A 75 8.73 -8.85 -0.66
N GLN A 76 8.78 -10.12 -0.26
CA GLN A 76 10.03 -10.89 -0.22
C GLN A 76 10.55 -11.30 -1.61
N THR A 77 9.70 -11.36 -2.63
CA THR A 77 10.10 -11.84 -3.97
C THR A 77 10.03 -10.76 -5.03
N PHE A 78 8.92 -10.04 -5.14
CA PHE A 78 8.73 -9.05 -6.19
C PHE A 78 9.44 -7.75 -5.84
N LEU A 79 9.19 -7.18 -4.65
CA LEU A 79 9.81 -5.92 -4.24
C LEU A 79 11.33 -6.02 -4.06
N ALA A 80 11.83 -7.20 -3.67
CA ALA A 80 13.28 -7.48 -3.64
C ALA A 80 13.95 -7.19 -5.00
N ARG A 81 13.27 -7.47 -6.12
CA ARG A 81 13.79 -7.17 -7.48
C ARG A 81 13.84 -5.68 -7.79
N PHE A 82 13.09 -4.86 -7.08
CA PHE A 82 13.12 -3.39 -7.17
C PHE A 82 14.09 -2.76 -6.15
N GLY A 83 14.89 -3.58 -5.47
CA GLY A 83 15.87 -3.14 -4.48
C GLY A 83 15.23 -2.69 -3.16
N ILE A 84 14.06 -3.22 -2.82
CA ILE A 84 13.36 -2.94 -1.56
C ILE A 84 13.57 -4.13 -0.63
N GLU A 85 14.08 -3.86 0.56
CA GLU A 85 14.34 -4.89 1.58
C GLU A 85 13.11 -5.10 2.47
N THR A 86 12.92 -6.31 2.97
CA THR A 86 11.78 -6.65 3.85
C THR A 86 12.27 -7.39 5.09
N THR A 87 11.96 -6.85 6.27
CA THR A 87 12.10 -7.57 7.55
C THR A 87 10.75 -8.08 8.01
N VAL A 88 10.70 -9.31 8.52
CA VAL A 88 9.48 -9.92 9.09
C VAL A 88 9.70 -10.15 10.57
N VAL A 89 8.80 -9.62 11.39
CA VAL A 89 8.84 -9.75 12.86
C VAL A 89 7.64 -10.56 13.35
N LEU A 90 7.77 -11.23 14.50
CA LEU A 90 6.64 -11.93 15.10
C LEU A 90 5.59 -10.92 15.60
N ASN A 91 4.31 -11.27 15.48
CA ASN A 91 3.26 -10.45 16.02
C ASN A 91 3.34 -10.39 17.56
N GLY A 92 3.12 -9.21 18.13
CA GLY A 92 3.30 -8.95 19.57
C GLY A 92 4.74 -8.76 20.04
N ASP A 93 5.75 -8.96 19.19
CA ASP A 93 7.16 -8.71 19.52
C ASP A 93 7.55 -7.25 19.21
N TYR A 94 7.22 -6.36 20.15
CA TYR A 94 7.46 -4.93 20.00
C TYR A 94 8.96 -4.57 20.00
N GLU A 95 9.80 -5.32 20.72
CA GLU A 95 11.25 -5.10 20.73
C GLU A 95 11.88 -5.47 19.38
N ALA A 96 11.47 -6.59 18.77
CA ALA A 96 11.89 -6.94 17.42
C ALA A 96 11.37 -5.95 16.38
N LEU A 97 10.14 -5.46 16.54
CA LEU A 97 9.58 -4.43 15.65
C LEU A 97 10.40 -3.14 15.72
N GLU A 98 10.71 -2.65 16.92
CA GLU A 98 11.52 -1.44 17.12
C GLU A 98 12.94 -1.62 16.55
N SER A 99 13.56 -2.77 16.83
CA SER A 99 14.91 -3.11 16.33
C SER A 99 14.96 -3.25 14.80
N ALA A 100 13.85 -3.61 14.15
CA ALA A 100 13.74 -3.73 12.70
C ALA A 100 13.62 -2.36 12.00
N ILE A 101 13.37 -1.27 12.73
CA ILE A 101 13.30 0.07 12.14
C ILE A 101 14.71 0.57 11.85
N ILE A 102 15.03 0.73 10.56
CA ILE A 102 16.30 1.29 10.09
C ILE A 102 16.07 2.79 9.80
N PRO A 103 16.66 3.72 10.59
CA PRO A 103 16.45 5.15 10.41
C PRO A 103 16.76 5.61 8.99
N ARG A 104 15.90 6.48 8.43
CA ARG A 104 15.99 7.01 7.05
C ARG A 104 15.82 5.97 5.92
N LYS A 105 15.70 4.67 6.24
CA LYS A 105 15.54 3.59 5.25
C LYS A 105 14.19 2.88 5.36
N THR A 106 13.71 2.58 6.57
CA THR A 106 12.36 2.03 6.78
C THR A 106 11.32 3.08 6.39
N ARG A 107 10.45 2.74 5.43
CA ARG A 107 9.42 3.64 4.90
C ARG A 107 8.01 3.25 5.26
N PHE A 108 7.79 1.98 5.58
CA PHE A 108 6.46 1.47 5.87
C PHE A 108 6.52 0.30 6.84
N ILE A 109 5.49 0.19 7.69
CA ILE A 109 5.26 -0.96 8.58
C ILE A 109 3.85 -1.45 8.26
N ILE A 110 3.68 -2.75 8.02
CA ILE A 110 2.38 -3.36 7.74
C ILE A 110 2.09 -4.46 8.77
N SER A 111 0.85 -4.44 9.26
CA SER A 111 0.28 -5.44 10.16
C SER A 111 -1.20 -5.64 9.85
N GLU A 112 -1.75 -6.80 10.20
CA GLU A 112 -3.16 -7.16 10.03
C GLU A 112 -3.72 -7.57 11.41
N SER A 113 -4.91 -7.07 11.77
CA SER A 113 -5.57 -7.34 13.07
C SER A 113 -7.10 -7.19 12.94
N PRO A 114 -7.92 -8.07 13.55
CA PRO A 114 -7.55 -9.28 14.29
C PRO A 114 -7.07 -10.37 13.33
N THR A 115 -6.25 -11.28 13.85
CA THR A 115 -5.73 -12.47 13.14
C THR A 115 -6.52 -13.71 13.49
#